data_AF-A0A971UZ18-F1
#
_entry.id   AF-A0A971UZ18-F1
#
_cell.length_a   1.000
_cell.length_b   1.000
_cell.length_c   1.000
_cell.angle_alpha   90.00
_cell.angle_beta   90.00
_cell.angle_gamma   90.00
#
_symmetry.space_group_name_H-M   'P 1'
#
loop_
_entity.id
_entity.type
_entity.pdbx_description
1 polymer ?
#
loop_
_entity_poly.entity_id
_entity_poly.type
_entity_poly.pdbx_seq_one_letter_code
_entity_poly.pdbx_strand_id
1 'polypeptide(L)'
;MYAPNAAEKKAIARINLKESGVSRVTWLVLLTGSTTQNGRRWRIVSSTASDKIRVAGIVNDSITDGPGLRLTLFVQGCERNCPGCHNEAALPMGGGKLYDPREIMDIIRKDPMLSGVTFSGGEPMLQAKALLPLARMIKDAGLDLAVYTGYTFEELLEQNDAAVMELLSYADTLIDGPFILEKRTLSLNFRGSSNQRILNLKESLKHGMAVLEHNPDWTGEYGML
;
A
#
# COMPACT_ATOMS: atom_id res chain seq x y z
N MET A 1 1.83 -32.17 31.48
CA MET A 1 3.29 -32.17 31.27
C MET A 1 3.69 -33.55 30.79
N TYR A 2 4.14 -33.69 29.55
CA TYR A 2 4.67 -34.93 28.97
C TYR A 2 6.20 -34.80 28.88
N ALA A 3 6.93 -35.77 29.40
CA ALA A 3 8.39 -35.80 29.34
C ALA A 3 8.83 -36.90 28.36
N PRO A 4 9.46 -36.54 27.23
CA PRO A 4 9.77 -37.51 26.17
C PRO A 4 10.88 -38.49 26.59
N ASN A 5 10.79 -39.71 26.06
CA ASN A 5 11.68 -40.81 26.40
C ASN A 5 13.02 -40.75 25.63
N ALA A 6 13.93 -41.65 25.98
CA ALA A 6 15.31 -41.66 25.45
C ALA A 6 15.40 -41.89 23.93
N ALA A 7 14.39 -42.51 23.29
CA ALA A 7 14.33 -42.68 21.84
C ALA A 7 13.87 -41.39 21.14
N GLU A 8 12.91 -40.67 21.72
CA GLU A 8 12.42 -39.37 21.22
C GLU A 8 13.51 -38.29 21.34
N LYS A 9 14.30 -38.30 22.42
CA LYS A 9 15.47 -37.41 22.57
C LYS A 9 16.54 -37.65 21.48
N LYS A 10 16.69 -38.90 21.01
CA LYS A 10 17.63 -39.26 19.93
C LYS A 10 17.14 -38.86 18.54
N ALA A 11 15.83 -38.77 18.32
CA ALA A 11 15.23 -38.27 17.08
C ALA A 11 15.33 -36.73 16.98
N ILE A 12 15.11 -36.02 18.09
CA ILE A 12 15.25 -34.55 18.16
C ILE A 12 16.72 -34.13 17.98
N ALA A 13 17.67 -34.92 18.47
CA ALA A 13 19.11 -34.67 18.30
C ALA A 13 19.65 -34.96 16.88
N ARG A 14 18.86 -35.57 15.98
CA ARG A 14 19.26 -35.86 14.58
C ARG A 14 18.76 -34.85 13.55
N ILE A 15 17.95 -33.88 13.95
CA ILE A 15 17.42 -32.82 13.06
C ILE A 15 18.31 -31.56 13.05
N ASN A 16 19.48 -31.59 13.72
CA ASN A 16 20.30 -30.38 13.88
C ASN A 16 21.74 -30.44 13.35
N LEU A 17 22.06 -31.38 12.45
CA LEU A 17 23.34 -31.39 11.75
C LEU A 17 23.17 -31.90 10.32
N LYS A 18 22.72 -31.03 9.40
CA LYS A 18 23.20 -30.91 8.01
C LYS A 18 22.38 -29.82 7.28
N GLU A 19 23.13 -28.95 6.60
CA GLU A 19 22.67 -27.87 5.69
C GLU A 19 22.03 -26.67 6.43
N SER A 20 22.48 -25.42 6.37
CA SER A 20 23.47 -24.73 5.55
C SER A 20 23.86 -23.43 6.29
N GLY A 21 25.12 -22.99 6.15
CA GLY A 21 25.79 -22.05 7.05
C GLY A 21 25.13 -20.68 7.23
N VAL A 22 25.03 -20.26 8.49
CA VAL A 22 24.83 -18.87 8.89
C VAL A 22 25.71 -18.58 10.11
N SER A 23 26.40 -17.45 10.03
CA SER A 23 27.41 -16.94 10.96
C SER A 23 26.86 -16.67 12.38
N ARG A 24 27.77 -16.80 13.36
CA ARG A 24 27.60 -16.54 14.80
C ARG A 24 26.97 -15.17 15.08
N VAL A 25 25.88 -15.14 15.86
CA VAL A 25 25.57 -14.02 16.76
C VAL A 25 25.06 -14.57 18.09
N THR A 26 25.73 -14.15 19.16
CA THR A 26 25.58 -14.52 20.56
C THR A 26 24.21 -14.11 21.11
N TRP A 27 23.50 -15.02 21.77
CA TRP A 27 22.30 -14.70 22.55
C TRP A 27 22.69 -14.26 23.96
N LEU A 28 22.43 -13.01 24.31
CA LEU A 28 22.30 -12.58 25.71
C LEU A 28 20.96 -11.84 25.82
N VAL A 29 19.93 -12.50 26.35
CA VAL A 29 18.68 -11.84 26.77
C VAL A 29 18.62 -11.97 28.29
N LEU A 30 18.83 -10.83 28.95
CA LEU A 30 18.49 -10.63 30.35
C LEU A 30 16.98 -10.73 30.50
N LEU A 31 16.55 -11.62 31.40
CA LEU A 31 15.17 -11.74 31.85
C LEU A 31 14.83 -10.54 32.74
N THR A 32 13.87 -9.71 32.33
CA THR A 32 13.04 -8.96 33.29
C THR A 32 11.59 -8.87 32.80
N GLY A 33 10.77 -9.78 33.31
CA GLY A 33 9.37 -9.60 33.70
C GLY A 33 8.34 -9.13 32.67
N SER A 34 7.41 -10.02 32.29
CA SER A 34 6.06 -9.60 31.87
C SER A 34 5.01 -10.30 32.72
N THR A 35 4.20 -9.49 33.39
CA THR A 35 2.97 -9.89 34.09
C THR A 35 1.88 -10.13 33.06
N THR A 36 1.26 -11.30 33.08
CA THR A 36 0.19 -11.70 32.16
C THR A 36 -1.19 -11.45 32.78
N GLN A 37 -2.07 -10.73 32.08
CA GLN A 37 -3.51 -11.03 32.05
C GLN A 37 -3.94 -11.20 30.59
N ASN A 38 -4.69 -12.28 30.31
CA ASN A 38 -5.34 -12.63 29.03
C ASN A 38 -4.51 -13.14 27.84
N GLY A 39 -3.51 -14.01 28.08
CA GLY A 39 -3.23 -15.19 27.22
C GLY A 39 -2.90 -15.00 25.72
N ARG A 40 -2.83 -13.77 25.20
CA ARG A 40 -2.41 -13.48 23.82
C ARG A 40 -1.02 -12.90 23.84
N ARG A 41 -0.06 -13.74 23.45
CA ARG A 41 1.33 -13.34 23.26
C ARG A 41 1.44 -12.56 21.95
N TRP A 42 1.37 -11.24 22.02
CA TRP A 42 1.74 -10.38 20.90
C TRP A 42 3.26 -10.40 20.77
N ARG A 43 3.77 -10.99 19.68
CA ARG A 43 5.18 -10.82 19.32
C ARG A 43 5.31 -9.39 18.79
N ILE A 44 5.89 -8.49 19.57
CA ILE A 44 6.32 -7.18 19.07
C ILE A 44 7.44 -7.49 18.07
N VAL A 45 7.09 -7.51 16.79
CA VAL A 45 8.08 -7.57 15.72
C VAL A 45 8.49 -6.13 15.47
N SER A 46 9.73 -5.78 15.81
CA SER A 46 10.32 -4.48 15.47
C SER A 46 10.26 -4.32 13.94
N SER A 47 9.52 -3.33 13.44
CA SER A 47 9.50 -3.02 11.99
C SER A 47 10.87 -2.50 11.58
N THR A 48 11.37 -2.96 10.44
CA THR A 48 12.62 -2.48 9.85
C THR A 48 12.37 -1.21 9.04
N ALA A 49 13.41 -0.44 8.69
CA ALA A 49 13.24 0.77 7.90
C ALA A 49 12.61 0.51 6.51
N SER A 50 12.76 -0.69 5.96
CA SER A 50 12.12 -1.10 4.69
C SER A 50 10.61 -1.35 4.82
N ASP A 51 10.07 -1.40 6.03
CA ASP A 51 8.65 -1.63 6.30
C ASP A 51 7.90 -0.31 6.56
N LYS A 52 8.59 0.83 6.50
CA LYS A 52 8.02 2.16 6.67
C LYS A 52 7.67 2.80 5.34
N ILE A 53 6.57 3.54 5.34
CA ILE A 53 6.14 4.32 4.18
C ILE A 53 6.80 5.70 4.27
N ARG A 54 7.48 6.13 3.21
CA ARG A 54 8.00 7.49 3.09
C ARG A 54 6.92 8.38 2.48
N VAL A 55 6.43 9.31 3.29
CA VAL A 55 5.26 10.13 3.00
C VAL A 55 5.68 11.59 2.81
N ALA A 56 5.30 12.18 1.68
CA ALA A 56 5.46 13.61 1.39
C ALA A 56 4.38 14.44 2.10
N GLY A 57 3.16 13.93 2.20
CA GLY A 57 2.04 14.59 2.87
C GLY A 57 0.85 13.67 3.11
N ILE A 58 -0.03 14.09 4.03
CA ILE A 58 -1.31 13.43 4.30
C ILE A 58 -2.37 14.54 4.31
N VAL A 59 -3.42 14.36 3.52
CA VAL A 59 -4.62 15.22 3.52
C VAL A 59 -5.78 14.36 3.98
N ASN A 60 -6.47 14.75 5.07
CA ASN A 60 -7.45 13.90 5.74
C ASN A 60 -8.89 14.10 5.24
N ASP A 61 -9.13 15.10 4.40
CA ASP A 61 -10.46 15.60 4.03
C ASP A 61 -10.53 15.96 2.54
N SER A 62 -9.88 15.15 1.69
CA SER A 62 -9.88 15.38 0.25
C SER A 62 -11.23 15.01 -0.36
N ILE A 63 -11.73 15.92 -1.20
CA ILE A 63 -12.88 15.72 -2.09
C ILE A 63 -12.47 15.72 -3.57
N THR A 64 -11.17 15.86 -3.85
CA THR A 64 -10.62 16.01 -5.21
C THR A 64 -9.81 14.80 -5.67
N ASP A 65 -9.57 13.83 -4.79
CA ASP A 65 -8.76 12.63 -5.07
C ASP A 65 -9.61 11.34 -5.15
N GLY A 66 -10.90 11.50 -5.44
CA GLY A 66 -11.88 10.43 -5.61
C GLY A 66 -13.23 10.80 -4.98
N PRO A 67 -14.23 9.92 -5.09
CA PRO A 67 -15.56 10.18 -4.58
C PRO A 67 -15.65 10.11 -3.06
N GLY A 68 -16.55 10.93 -2.52
CA GLY A 68 -16.77 11.09 -1.09
C GLY A 68 -15.64 11.83 -0.39
N LEU A 69 -15.59 11.71 0.95
CA LEU A 69 -14.51 12.30 1.75
C LEU A 69 -13.40 11.28 1.91
N ARG A 70 -12.18 11.64 1.52
CA ARG A 70 -11.06 10.70 1.44
C ARG A 70 -9.83 11.20 2.19
N LEU A 71 -9.10 10.27 2.78
CA LEU A 71 -7.71 10.55 3.16
C LEU A 71 -6.83 10.29 1.93
N THR A 72 -6.08 11.31 1.50
CA THR A 72 -5.06 11.16 0.46
C THR A 72 -3.68 11.08 1.09
N LEU A 73 -3.02 9.94 0.86
CA LEU A 73 -1.65 9.68 1.26
C LEU A 73 -0.72 9.97 0.08
N PHE A 74 0.02 11.07 0.15
CA PHE A 74 1.02 11.42 -0.85
C PHE A 74 2.35 10.78 -0.48
N VAL A 75 2.73 9.69 -1.15
CA VAL A 75 4.04 9.06 -0.94
C VAL A 75 5.16 9.90 -1.56
N GLN A 76 6.38 9.77 -1.04
CA GLN A 76 7.57 10.45 -1.56
C GLN A 76 8.33 9.56 -2.57
N GLY A 77 8.90 10.17 -3.60
CA GLY A 77 9.73 9.53 -4.61
C GLY A 77 8.95 9.18 -5.87
N CYS A 78 9.42 9.65 -7.02
CA CYS A 78 8.91 9.31 -8.33
C CYS A 78 10.02 9.41 -9.37
N GLU A 79 10.22 8.36 -10.16
CA GLU A 79 11.26 8.35 -11.19
C GLU A 79 10.81 9.00 -12.51
N ARG A 80 9.49 9.19 -12.70
CA ARG A 80 8.90 9.69 -13.97
C ARG A 80 9.16 11.17 -14.24
N ASN A 81 9.30 12.00 -13.20
CA ASN A 81 9.59 13.45 -13.30
C ASN A 81 8.78 14.18 -14.40
N CYS A 82 7.47 13.94 -14.45
CA CYS A 82 6.59 14.53 -15.47
C CYS A 82 6.65 16.06 -15.44
N PRO A 83 6.85 16.75 -16.58
CA PRO A 83 6.82 18.21 -16.63
C PRO A 83 5.49 18.78 -16.14
N GLY A 84 5.53 19.73 -15.20
CA GLY A 84 4.34 20.37 -14.62
C GLY A 84 3.50 19.45 -13.73
N CYS A 85 4.11 18.39 -13.17
CA CYS A 85 3.46 17.49 -12.22
C CYS A 85 2.81 18.28 -11.07
N HIS A 86 1.59 17.91 -10.64
CA HIS A 86 0.95 18.58 -9.52
C HIS A 86 1.70 18.37 -8.19
N ASN A 87 2.34 17.21 -8.04
CA ASN A 87 3.01 16.78 -6.81
C ASN A 87 4.54 16.95 -6.91
N GLU A 88 5.05 18.09 -7.41
CA GLU A 88 6.50 18.29 -7.63
C GLU A 88 7.33 18.05 -6.37
N ALA A 89 6.82 18.46 -5.21
CA ALA A 89 7.48 18.25 -3.91
C ALA A 89 7.66 16.77 -3.56
N ALA A 90 6.84 15.88 -4.12
CA ALA A 90 6.91 14.44 -3.91
C ALA A 90 7.84 13.72 -4.92
N LEU A 91 8.37 14.41 -5.94
CA LEU A 91 9.25 13.78 -6.94
C LEU A 91 10.59 13.29 -6.39
N PRO A 92 11.33 14.05 -5.55
CA PRO A 92 12.63 13.61 -5.07
C PRO A 92 12.55 12.25 -4.36
N MET A 93 13.51 11.35 -4.62
CA MET A 93 13.58 10.04 -3.94
C MET A 93 13.89 10.17 -2.43
N GLY A 94 14.47 11.31 -2.02
CA GLY A 94 14.70 11.69 -0.63
C GLY A 94 13.65 12.67 -0.11
N GLY A 95 13.72 12.97 1.20
CA GLY A 95 12.75 13.83 1.87
C GLY A 95 11.58 13.05 2.49
N GLY A 96 10.46 13.75 2.68
CA GLY A 96 9.29 13.23 3.37
C GLY A 96 9.56 12.80 4.81
N LYS A 97 8.56 12.16 5.42
CA LYS A 97 8.62 11.56 6.75
C LYS A 97 8.32 10.07 6.66
N LEU A 98 9.05 9.27 7.44
CA LEU A 98 8.79 7.83 7.55
C LEU A 98 7.67 7.59 8.55
N TYR A 99 6.67 6.82 8.13
CA TYR A 99 5.55 6.38 8.95
C TYR A 99 5.51 4.85 9.01
N ASP A 100 5.21 4.31 10.18
CA ASP A 100 4.68 2.96 10.28
C ASP A 100 3.25 2.93 9.70
N PRO A 101 2.87 1.91 8.90
CA PRO A 101 1.52 1.76 8.39
C PRO A 101 0.41 1.92 9.44
N ARG A 102 0.67 1.51 10.69
CA ARG A 102 -0.31 1.62 11.79
C ARG A 102 -0.54 3.06 12.20
N GLU A 103 0.48 3.91 12.16
CA GLU A 103 0.34 5.33 12.48
C GLU A 103 -0.62 6.03 11.51
N ILE A 104 -0.56 5.67 10.22
CA ILE A 104 -1.48 6.21 9.21
C ILE A 104 -2.88 5.65 9.43
N MET A 105 -3.01 4.36 9.73
CA MET A 105 -4.32 3.77 10.05
C MET A 105 -4.98 4.41 11.28
N ASP A 106 -4.19 4.80 12.28
CA ASP A 106 -4.69 5.51 13.45
C ASP A 106 -5.15 6.95 13.12
N ILE A 107 -4.63 7.56 12.06
CA ILE A 107 -5.17 8.82 11.52
C ILE A 107 -6.52 8.55 10.85
N ILE A 108 -6.58 7.57 9.95
CA ILE A 108 -7.81 7.17 9.23
C ILE A 108 -8.95 6.89 10.23
N ARG A 109 -8.69 6.11 11.30
CA ARG A 109 -9.71 5.74 12.30
C ARG A 109 -10.28 6.89 13.12
N LYS A 110 -9.59 8.04 13.17
CA LYS A 110 -10.09 9.22 13.90
C LYS A 110 -11.19 9.95 13.15
N ASP A 111 -11.32 9.69 11.85
CA ASP A 111 -12.32 10.34 11.01
C ASP A 111 -13.32 9.29 10.46
N PRO A 112 -14.45 9.07 11.14
CA PRO A 112 -15.47 8.12 10.69
C PRO A 112 -16.24 8.60 9.45
N MET A 113 -16.01 9.83 8.97
CA MET A 113 -16.66 10.35 7.75
C MET A 113 -15.93 9.92 6.48
N LEU A 114 -14.73 9.37 6.60
CA LEU A 114 -13.96 8.86 5.47
C LEU A 114 -14.72 7.72 4.77
N SER A 115 -15.00 7.89 3.49
CA SER A 115 -15.54 6.84 2.63
C SER A 115 -14.42 6.01 1.97
N GLY A 116 -13.20 6.54 1.91
CA GLY A 116 -12.08 5.86 1.30
C GLY A 116 -10.73 6.51 1.54
N VAL A 117 -9.70 5.88 0.99
CA VAL A 117 -8.31 6.31 1.02
C VAL A 117 -7.77 6.33 -0.40
N THR A 118 -6.97 7.33 -0.73
CA THR A 118 -6.27 7.42 -2.01
C THR A 118 -4.76 7.41 -1.78
N PHE A 119 -4.06 6.47 -2.41
CA PHE A 119 -2.60 6.52 -2.50
C PHE A 119 -2.21 7.33 -3.73
N SER A 120 -1.46 8.42 -3.53
CA SER A 120 -1.03 9.36 -4.57
C SER A 120 0.38 9.88 -4.23
N GLY A 121 0.76 11.08 -4.70
CA GLY A 121 2.04 11.71 -4.41
C GLY A 121 3.04 11.53 -5.54
N GLY A 122 4.20 10.97 -5.19
CA GLY A 122 5.21 10.55 -6.13
C GLY A 122 4.71 9.34 -6.92
N GLU A 123 5.22 8.15 -6.59
CA GLU A 123 4.78 6.91 -7.23
C GLU A 123 4.52 5.82 -6.18
N PRO A 124 3.24 5.52 -5.86
CA PRO A 124 2.87 4.47 -4.93
C PRO A 124 3.49 3.10 -5.25
N MET A 125 3.66 2.75 -6.53
CA MET A 125 4.19 1.44 -6.92
C MET A 125 5.66 1.24 -6.50
N LEU A 126 6.45 2.32 -6.38
CA LEU A 126 7.83 2.25 -5.85
C LEU A 126 7.88 1.88 -4.35
N GLN A 127 6.77 2.02 -3.64
CA GLN A 127 6.64 1.68 -2.21
C GLN A 127 5.62 0.57 -1.96
N ALA A 128 5.24 -0.21 -2.98
CA ALA A 128 4.14 -1.18 -2.90
C ALA A 128 4.25 -2.09 -1.67
N LYS A 129 5.43 -2.69 -1.44
CA LYS A 129 5.69 -3.56 -0.28
C LYS A 129 5.41 -2.88 1.07
N ALA A 130 5.81 -1.63 1.24
CA ALA A 130 5.58 -0.87 2.47
C ALA A 130 4.11 -0.45 2.63
N LEU A 131 3.37 -0.31 1.53
CA LEU A 131 1.94 0.02 1.51
C LEU A 131 1.04 -1.18 1.82
N LEU A 132 1.46 -2.42 1.54
CA LEU A 132 0.63 -3.63 1.72
C LEU A 132 -0.04 -3.75 3.11
N PRO A 133 0.67 -3.53 4.24
CA PRO A 133 0.03 -3.64 5.55
C PRO A 133 -1.07 -2.59 5.75
N LEU A 134 -0.88 -1.38 5.20
CA LEU A 134 -1.88 -0.31 5.25
C LEU A 134 -3.07 -0.65 4.36
N ALA A 135 -2.83 -1.06 3.11
CA ALA A 135 -3.87 -1.45 2.17
C ALA A 135 -4.78 -2.54 2.74
N ARG A 136 -4.20 -3.57 3.36
CA ARG A 136 -4.96 -4.63 4.06
C ARG A 136 -5.84 -4.05 5.17
N MET A 137 -5.29 -3.20 6.04
CA MET A 137 -6.07 -2.58 7.13
C MET A 137 -7.21 -1.67 6.64
N ILE A 138 -7.01 -0.99 5.51
CA ILE A 138 -8.04 -0.16 4.87
C ILE A 138 -9.19 -1.04 4.39
N LYS A 139 -8.88 -2.15 3.70
CA LYS A 139 -9.90 -3.09 3.21
C LYS A 139 -10.61 -3.83 4.34
N ASP A 140 -9.89 -4.23 5.39
CA ASP A 140 -10.48 -4.83 6.59
C ASP A 140 -11.44 -3.86 7.31
N ALA A 141 -11.22 -2.56 7.19
CA ALA A 141 -12.11 -1.51 7.71
C ALA A 141 -13.31 -1.21 6.80
N GLY A 142 -13.42 -1.86 5.64
CA GLY A 142 -14.51 -1.66 4.69
C GLY A 142 -14.42 -0.36 3.89
N LEU A 143 -13.24 0.28 3.84
CA LEU A 143 -13.02 1.51 3.10
C LEU A 143 -12.68 1.23 1.62
N ASP A 144 -13.08 2.15 0.76
CA ASP A 144 -12.65 2.19 -0.65
C ASP A 144 -11.17 2.57 -0.73
N LEU A 145 -10.41 1.92 -1.62
CA LEU A 145 -9.00 2.20 -1.85
C LEU A 145 -8.75 2.51 -3.33
N ALA A 146 -8.33 3.74 -3.59
CA ALA A 146 -7.88 4.16 -4.91
C ALA A 146 -6.37 4.34 -4.94
N VAL A 147 -5.75 4.10 -6.10
CA VAL A 147 -4.31 4.29 -6.28
C VAL A 147 -4.05 5.07 -7.57
N TYR A 148 -3.32 6.17 -7.46
CA TYR A 148 -2.72 6.85 -8.61
C TYR A 148 -1.38 6.24 -8.93
N THR A 149 -1.08 6.14 -10.22
CA THR A 149 0.23 5.70 -10.68
C THR A 149 0.56 6.36 -12.02
N GLY A 150 1.84 6.65 -12.24
CA GLY A 150 2.36 7.09 -13.53
C GLY A 150 2.57 5.94 -14.52
N TYR A 151 2.41 4.69 -14.08
CA TYR A 151 2.44 3.51 -14.95
C TYR A 151 1.05 3.23 -15.53
N THR A 152 0.99 2.62 -16.72
CA THR A 152 -0.27 2.01 -17.18
C THR A 152 -0.47 0.65 -16.53
N PHE A 153 -1.72 0.19 -16.46
CA PHE A 153 -2.05 -1.15 -15.97
C PHE A 153 -1.25 -2.24 -16.70
N GLU A 154 -1.07 -2.10 -18.02
CA GLU A 154 -0.28 -3.02 -18.82
C GLU A 154 1.21 -3.01 -18.41
N GLU A 155 1.81 -1.84 -18.21
CA GLU A 155 3.19 -1.72 -17.69
C GLU A 155 3.33 -2.39 -16.31
N LEU A 156 2.31 -2.29 -15.45
CA LEU A 156 2.33 -2.92 -14.12
C LEU A 156 2.24 -4.45 -14.20
N LEU A 157 1.43 -4.99 -15.11
CA LEU A 157 1.38 -6.44 -15.35
C LEU A 157 2.70 -6.97 -15.91
N GLU A 158 3.33 -6.22 -16.82
CA GLU A 158 4.61 -6.58 -17.43
C GLU A 158 5.77 -6.59 -16.43
N GLN A 159 5.76 -5.70 -15.44
CA GLN A 159 6.75 -5.70 -14.36
C GLN A 159 6.76 -7.02 -13.57
N ASN A 160 5.60 -7.68 -13.45
CA ASN A 160 5.42 -8.93 -12.72
C ASN A 160 6.04 -8.90 -11.29
N ASP A 161 5.96 -7.74 -10.63
CA ASP A 161 6.41 -7.56 -9.26
C ASP A 161 5.34 -8.05 -8.28
N ALA A 162 5.71 -8.96 -7.38
CA ALA A 162 4.76 -9.59 -6.46
C ALA A 162 4.08 -8.59 -5.50
N ALA A 163 4.79 -7.56 -5.05
CA ALA A 163 4.23 -6.57 -4.14
C ALA A 163 3.30 -5.60 -4.85
N VAL A 164 3.62 -5.21 -6.09
CA VAL A 164 2.73 -4.44 -6.97
C VAL A 164 1.45 -5.22 -7.23
N MET A 165 1.55 -6.48 -7.64
CA MET A 165 0.37 -7.33 -7.91
C MET A 165 -0.49 -7.54 -6.66
N GLU A 166 0.13 -7.74 -5.50
CA GLU A 166 -0.62 -7.83 -4.24
C GLU A 166 -1.29 -6.50 -3.90
N LEU A 167 -0.64 -5.36 -4.10
CA LEU A 167 -1.24 -4.04 -3.85
C LEU A 167 -2.44 -3.78 -4.76
N LEU A 168 -2.31 -4.10 -6.05
CA LEU A 168 -3.41 -4.01 -7.02
C LEU A 168 -4.61 -4.88 -6.60
N SER A 169 -4.38 -6.02 -5.95
CA SER A 169 -5.46 -6.89 -5.48
C SER A 169 -6.28 -6.30 -4.31
N TYR A 170 -5.75 -5.29 -3.60
CA TYR A 170 -6.49 -4.58 -2.55
C TYR A 170 -7.22 -3.35 -3.07
N ALA A 171 -6.70 -2.68 -4.08
CA ALA A 171 -7.27 -1.45 -4.59
C ALA A 171 -8.55 -1.73 -5.41
N ASP A 172 -9.56 -0.88 -5.24
CA ASP A 172 -10.82 -0.95 -5.98
C ASP A 172 -10.68 -0.21 -7.32
N THR A 173 -10.01 0.94 -7.29
CA THR A 173 -9.84 1.84 -8.44
C THR A 173 -8.36 2.15 -8.69
N LEU A 174 -7.94 2.10 -9.95
CA LEU A 174 -6.61 2.56 -10.38
C LEU A 174 -6.77 3.77 -11.30
N ILE A 175 -6.10 4.87 -10.97
CA ILE A 175 -5.93 5.99 -11.87
C ILE A 175 -4.54 5.89 -12.47
N ASP A 176 -4.47 5.52 -13.74
CA ASP A 176 -3.23 5.06 -14.37
C ASP A 176 -2.71 5.99 -15.46
N GLY A 177 -1.43 5.84 -15.79
CA GLY A 177 -0.74 6.55 -16.85
C GLY A 177 -0.04 7.86 -16.41
N PRO A 178 0.98 8.29 -17.17
CA PRO A 178 1.77 9.45 -16.81
C PRO A 178 0.97 10.74 -16.93
N PHE A 179 1.31 11.74 -16.13
CA PHE A 179 0.80 13.09 -16.33
C PHE A 179 1.39 13.70 -17.60
N ILE A 180 0.53 14.21 -18.49
CA ILE A 180 0.91 14.90 -19.72
C ILE A 180 0.37 16.33 -19.69
N LEU A 181 1.28 17.31 -19.63
CA LEU A 181 0.93 18.73 -19.47
C LEU A 181 0.04 19.26 -20.59
N GLU A 182 0.29 18.84 -21.83
CA GLU A 182 -0.48 19.25 -23.01
C GLU A 182 -1.91 18.69 -23.01
N LYS A 183 -2.16 17.64 -22.23
CA LYS A 183 -3.46 17.00 -22.05
C LYS A 183 -4.16 17.40 -20.75
N ARG A 184 -3.58 18.35 -20.01
CA ARG A 184 -4.13 18.86 -18.77
C ARG A 184 -5.41 19.65 -19.03
N THR A 185 -6.45 19.36 -18.26
CA THR A 185 -7.66 20.17 -18.19
C THR A 185 -8.28 20.01 -16.79
N LEU A 186 -8.94 21.07 -16.31
CA LEU A 186 -9.59 21.09 -14.99
C LEU A 186 -10.99 20.44 -15.02
N SER A 187 -11.48 20.08 -16.20
CA SER A 187 -12.81 19.48 -16.39
C SER A 187 -12.83 17.95 -16.20
N LEU A 188 -11.68 17.33 -15.90
CA LEU A 188 -11.59 15.89 -15.72
C LEU A 188 -11.89 15.54 -14.26
N ASN A 189 -12.73 14.52 -14.07
CA ASN A 189 -12.93 13.94 -12.75
C ASN A 189 -11.67 13.20 -12.32
N PHE A 190 -11.14 13.57 -11.16
CA PHE A 190 -10.10 12.82 -10.44
C PHE A 190 -8.90 12.40 -11.31
N ARG A 191 -8.45 13.21 -12.27
CA ARG A 191 -7.19 12.94 -13.00
C ARG A 191 -6.62 14.22 -13.57
N GLY A 192 -5.30 14.26 -13.68
CA GLY A 192 -4.57 15.47 -14.08
C GLY A 192 -4.52 15.68 -15.60
N SER A 193 -4.65 14.63 -16.40
CA SER A 193 -4.53 14.69 -17.86
C SER A 193 -5.42 13.66 -18.56
N SER A 194 -5.91 13.98 -19.77
CA SER A 194 -6.94 13.20 -20.46
C SER A 194 -6.49 11.81 -20.94
N ASN A 195 -5.18 11.53 -20.96
CA ASN A 195 -4.67 10.18 -21.24
C ASN A 195 -4.76 9.24 -20.03
N GLN A 196 -4.86 9.77 -18.81
CA GLN A 196 -4.94 8.93 -17.63
C GLN A 196 -6.29 8.23 -17.60
N ARG A 197 -6.37 6.96 -17.23
CA ARG A 197 -7.64 6.21 -17.18
C ARG A 197 -8.03 5.99 -15.73
N ILE A 198 -9.34 5.98 -15.46
CA ILE A 198 -9.88 5.50 -14.19
C ILE A 198 -10.37 4.08 -14.47
N LEU A 199 -9.76 3.10 -13.81
CA LEU A 199 -9.96 1.68 -14.07
C LEU A 199 -10.62 1.01 -12.88
N ASN A 200 -11.56 0.12 -13.17
CA ASN A 200 -12.10 -0.81 -12.19
C ASN A 200 -11.10 -1.95 -12.02
N LEU A 201 -10.37 -2.02 -10.90
CA LEU A 201 -9.30 -3.00 -10.77
C LEU A 201 -9.81 -4.43 -10.63
N LYS A 202 -10.96 -4.63 -10.00
CA LYS A 202 -11.54 -5.96 -9.86
C LYS A 202 -11.82 -6.58 -11.23
N GLU A 203 -12.47 -5.83 -12.13
CA GLU A 203 -12.73 -6.31 -13.49
C GLU A 203 -11.45 -6.34 -14.33
N SER A 204 -10.54 -5.36 -14.16
CA SER A 204 -9.28 -5.33 -14.90
C SER A 204 -8.40 -6.55 -14.61
N LEU A 205 -8.23 -6.92 -13.34
CA LEU A 205 -7.47 -8.10 -12.91
C LEU A 205 -8.16 -9.40 -13.35
N LYS A 206 -9.48 -9.47 -13.28
CA LYS A 206 -10.27 -10.64 -13.71
C LYS A 206 -10.11 -10.89 -15.21
N HIS A 207 -10.07 -9.84 -16.03
CA HIS A 207 -9.95 -9.96 -17.49
C HIS A 207 -8.51 -9.89 -18.00
N GLY A 208 -7.54 -9.52 -17.16
CA GLY A 208 -6.14 -9.35 -17.56
C GLY A 208 -5.94 -8.19 -18.55
N MET A 209 -6.84 -7.21 -18.55
CA MET A 209 -6.78 -6.03 -19.43
C MET A 209 -7.38 -4.83 -18.71
N ALA A 210 -7.02 -3.61 -19.11
CA ALA A 210 -7.60 -2.41 -18.52
C ALA A 210 -9.11 -2.31 -18.82
N VAL A 211 -9.93 -2.36 -17.76
CA VAL A 211 -11.39 -2.16 -17.81
C VAL A 211 -11.70 -0.82 -17.16
N LEU A 212 -12.34 0.07 -17.92
CA LEU A 212 -12.71 1.41 -17.44
C LEU A 212 -13.71 1.33 -16.28
N GLU A 213 -13.59 2.26 -15.34
CA GLU A 213 -14.58 2.45 -14.29
C GLU A 213 -15.85 3.08 -14.88
N HIS A 214 -17.01 2.59 -14.46
CA HIS A 214 -18.32 3.05 -14.92
C HIS A 214 -19.21 3.58 -13.78
N ASN A 215 -18.76 3.49 -12.53
CA ASN A 215 -19.46 4.10 -11.41
C ASN A 215 -19.58 5.63 -11.63
N PRO A 216 -20.81 6.19 -11.68
CA PRO A 216 -21.06 7.62 -11.85
C PRO A 216 -20.36 8.50 -10.81
N ASP A 217 -20.12 7.97 -9.62
CA ASP A 217 -19.35 8.67 -8.58
C ASP A 217 -17.94 9.02 -9.04
N TRP A 218 -17.29 8.11 -9.78
CA TRP A 218 -15.94 8.28 -10.33
C TRP A 218 -15.94 9.00 -11.69
N THR A 219 -16.92 8.68 -12.54
CA THR A 219 -16.94 9.17 -13.94
C THR A 219 -17.65 10.51 -14.09
N GLY A 220 -18.53 10.88 -13.15
CA GLY A 220 -19.43 12.01 -13.24
C GLY A 220 -20.58 11.81 -14.24
N GLU A 221 -20.73 10.61 -14.80
CA GLU A 221 -21.76 10.28 -15.80
C GLU A 221 -23.01 9.71 -15.13
N TYR A 222 -23.85 10.58 -14.58
CA TYR A 222 -25.15 10.19 -14.05
C TYR A 222 -26.19 10.17 -15.18
N GLY A 223 -26.64 8.96 -15.59
CA GLY A 223 -27.85 8.82 -16.42
C GLY A 223 -27.66 8.53 -17.91
N MET A 224 -26.63 7.78 -18.32
CA MET A 224 -26.62 7.11 -19.63
C MET A 224 -26.86 5.60 -19.46
N LEU A 225 -28.11 5.23 -19.18
CA LEU A 225 -28.63 3.87 -19.30
C LEU A 225 -29.75 3.85 -20.35
#